data_AF-A0A9W9CRN3-F1
#
_entry.id   AF-A0A9W9CRN3-F1
#
_cell.length_a   1.000
_cell.length_b   1.000
_cell.length_c   1.000
_cell.angle_alpha   90.00
_cell.angle_beta   90.00
_cell.angle_gamma   90.00
#
_symmetry.space_group_name_H-M   'P 1'
#
loop_
_entity.id
_entity.type
_entity.pdbx_description
1 polymer ?
#
loop_
_entity_poly.entity_id
_entity_poly.type
_entity_poly.pdbx_seq_one_letter_code
_entity_poly.pdbx_strand_id
1 'polypeptide(L)'
;MVSPNYQTHRNRHVEHGHFAHEKFFTGLNIMYPSYPAWQTATYSNVAYQLLAYALENITGKKFTDILDDRVIKPLGLNRTYYENAPESVGVIPGTVKDTYWNVSLGDANPGGNMYSSATDLSTLGRAILSSTLIKPSLTRRWLNPVTFSADFLASVGAPWGVRRIQLAKETQPHRTLSVFTKAGTFRKYTAFITLLRDFNLGFTIMMAGNPALNNFLGADLLGASLIPAYDAVARDEADQLYSGTYVSRSSAGFNSTTSMNSSLTISTDPNKPGLGVGPWTSNGVDMLSMAINLQSGSSSAPLRPEARLYYTQLTSNSTDGSGGKRQSWKAVFEDTGGPAAGQQLWSTDCGAWVGVTGITYASLPLDEFIFEFDEAGKVVSVSNLALRETLYKV
;
A
#
# COMPACT_ATOMS: atom_id res chain seq x y z
N MET A 1 22.02 -53.88 -40.93
CA MET A 1 21.78 -52.47 -41.28
C MET A 1 20.32 -52.16 -41.01
N VAL A 2 19.96 -51.80 -39.77
CA VAL A 2 18.66 -51.17 -39.44
C VAL A 2 18.91 -50.21 -38.28
N SER A 3 18.52 -48.95 -38.50
CA SER A 3 18.71 -47.77 -37.65
C SER A 3 17.76 -47.77 -36.44
N PRO A 4 18.11 -47.17 -35.28
CA PRO A 4 17.17 -46.90 -34.21
C PRO A 4 16.47 -45.54 -34.42
N ASN A 5 15.13 -45.58 -34.46
CA ASN A 5 14.27 -44.41 -34.53
C ASN A 5 14.31 -43.58 -33.23
N TYR A 6 14.72 -42.33 -33.39
CA TYR A 6 14.81 -41.29 -32.36
C TYR A 6 13.54 -40.43 -32.34
N GLN A 7 12.37 -40.96 -31.97
CA GLN A 7 11.15 -40.16 -31.74
C GLN A 7 10.18 -40.82 -30.77
N THR A 8 10.35 -40.69 -29.44
CA THR A 8 9.27 -41.04 -28.47
C THR A 8 9.21 -40.22 -27.17
N HIS A 9 10.02 -39.19 -26.96
CA HIS A 9 10.00 -38.43 -25.69
C HIS A 9 9.11 -37.17 -25.67
N ARG A 10 8.70 -36.62 -26.83
CA ARG A 10 7.85 -35.41 -26.86
C ARG A 10 6.36 -35.68 -26.65
N ASN A 11 5.82 -36.82 -27.08
CA ASN A 11 4.37 -37.08 -27.02
C ASN A 11 3.87 -37.57 -25.65
N ARG A 12 4.70 -38.28 -24.86
CA ARG A 12 4.27 -38.81 -23.55
C ARG A 12 3.95 -37.71 -22.52
N HIS A 13 4.62 -36.56 -22.57
CA HIS A 13 4.33 -35.46 -21.64
C HIS A 13 3.04 -34.71 -21.98
N VAL A 14 2.67 -34.62 -23.26
CA VAL A 14 1.45 -33.95 -23.70
C VAL A 14 0.21 -34.80 -23.38
N GLU A 15 0.29 -36.13 -23.61
CA GLU A 15 -0.79 -37.07 -23.26
C GLU A 15 -1.01 -37.17 -21.74
N HIS A 16 0.06 -37.22 -20.93
CA HIS A 16 -0.07 -37.23 -19.48
C HIS A 16 -0.67 -35.93 -18.91
N GLY A 17 -0.34 -34.77 -19.49
CA GLY A 17 -0.91 -33.48 -19.08
C GLY A 17 -2.40 -33.37 -19.39
N HIS A 18 -2.84 -33.83 -20.57
CA HIS A 18 -4.26 -33.84 -20.93
C HIS A 18 -5.10 -34.75 -20.00
N PHE A 19 -4.59 -35.94 -19.70
CA PHE A 19 -5.28 -36.89 -18.83
C PHE A 19 -5.35 -36.43 -17.35
N ALA A 20 -4.29 -35.77 -16.85
CA ALA A 20 -4.29 -35.18 -15.51
C ALA A 20 -5.30 -34.03 -15.40
N HIS A 21 -5.39 -33.20 -16.43
CA HIS A 21 -6.33 -32.09 -16.52
C HIS A 21 -7.80 -32.56 -16.53
N GLU A 22 -8.15 -33.55 -17.36
CA GLU A 22 -9.51 -34.12 -17.40
C GLU A 22 -9.90 -34.77 -16.05
N LYS A 23 -8.97 -35.48 -15.41
CA LYS A 23 -9.21 -36.07 -14.09
C LYS A 23 -9.40 -35.01 -13.01
N PHE A 24 -8.67 -33.90 -13.07
CA PHE A 24 -8.82 -32.80 -12.14
C PHE A 24 -10.24 -32.20 -12.18
N PHE A 25 -10.76 -31.89 -13.39
CA PHE A 25 -12.13 -31.39 -13.53
C PHE A 25 -13.19 -32.44 -13.20
N THR A 26 -12.94 -33.71 -13.52
CA THR A 26 -13.80 -34.82 -13.07
C THR A 26 -13.89 -34.87 -11.54
N GLY A 27 -12.77 -34.66 -10.85
CA GLY A 27 -12.72 -34.58 -9.40
C GLY A 27 -13.46 -33.36 -8.85
N LEU A 28 -13.36 -32.19 -9.49
CA LEU A 28 -14.10 -30.99 -9.10
C LEU A 28 -15.63 -31.21 -9.16
N ASN A 29 -16.12 -31.98 -10.14
CA ASN A 29 -17.57 -32.25 -10.30
C ASN A 29 -18.19 -33.05 -9.16
N ILE A 30 -17.39 -33.80 -8.38
CA ILE A 30 -17.88 -34.56 -7.22
C ILE A 30 -17.57 -33.89 -5.89
N MET A 31 -16.84 -32.76 -5.91
CA MET A 31 -16.58 -31.98 -4.70
C MET A 31 -17.76 -31.08 -4.38
N TYR A 32 -18.13 -31.04 -3.10
CA TYR A 32 -19.15 -30.13 -2.60
C TYR A 32 -18.51 -28.76 -2.30
N PRO A 33 -19.13 -27.64 -2.73
CA PRO A 33 -18.68 -26.32 -2.34
C PRO A 33 -18.80 -26.16 -0.82
N SER A 34 -17.77 -25.63 -0.16
CA SER A 34 -17.84 -25.35 1.27
C SER A 34 -18.82 -24.22 1.60
N TYR A 35 -18.98 -23.26 0.69
CA TYR A 35 -19.86 -22.09 0.82
C TYR A 35 -20.39 -21.65 -0.55
N PRO A 36 -21.52 -20.91 -0.59
CA PRO A 36 -21.93 -20.18 -1.79
C PRO A 36 -20.84 -19.20 -2.27
N ALA A 37 -20.81 -18.94 -3.57
CA ALA A 37 -19.91 -17.93 -4.13
C ALA A 37 -20.13 -16.57 -3.43
N TRP A 38 -19.04 -15.87 -3.14
CA TRP A 38 -19.03 -14.58 -2.43
C TRP A 38 -19.56 -14.59 -0.98
N GLN A 39 -19.76 -15.75 -0.35
CA GLN A 39 -20.19 -15.82 1.06
C GLN A 39 -19.07 -15.50 2.06
N THR A 40 -17.89 -16.09 1.89
CA THR A 40 -16.73 -15.89 2.78
C THR A 40 -15.43 -16.29 2.07
N ALA A 41 -14.31 -15.67 2.44
CA ALA A 41 -13.01 -16.02 1.90
C ALA A 41 -12.45 -17.29 2.55
N THR A 42 -12.03 -18.25 1.74
CA THR A 42 -11.36 -19.48 2.19
C THR A 42 -10.09 -19.72 1.37
N TYR A 43 -9.06 -20.23 2.03
CA TYR A 43 -7.81 -20.56 1.35
C TYR A 43 -7.97 -21.84 0.51
N SER A 44 -7.54 -21.80 -0.75
CA SER A 44 -7.62 -22.96 -1.65
C SER A 44 -6.43 -23.01 -2.61
N ASN A 45 -5.58 -24.02 -2.48
CA ASN A 45 -4.51 -24.30 -3.47
C ASN A 45 -5.09 -24.68 -4.84
N VAL A 46 -6.23 -25.38 -4.85
CA VAL A 46 -6.97 -25.75 -6.07
C VAL A 46 -7.39 -24.50 -6.86
N ALA A 47 -7.75 -23.41 -6.17
CA ALA A 47 -8.09 -22.16 -6.84
C ALA A 47 -6.89 -21.52 -7.57
N TYR A 48 -5.65 -21.67 -7.06
CA TYR A 48 -4.46 -21.18 -7.77
C TYR A 48 -4.12 -22.04 -9.00
N GLN A 49 -4.35 -23.35 -8.94
CA GLN A 49 -4.23 -24.23 -10.11
C GLN A 49 -5.26 -23.84 -11.18
N LEU A 50 -6.53 -23.62 -10.78
CA LEU A 50 -7.57 -23.12 -11.69
C LEU A 50 -7.22 -21.76 -12.29
N LEU A 51 -6.62 -20.86 -11.51
CA LEU A 51 -6.16 -19.56 -11.99
C LEU A 51 -5.05 -19.71 -13.05
N ALA A 52 -4.12 -20.64 -12.87
CA ALA A 52 -3.10 -20.94 -13.88
C ALA A 52 -3.74 -21.44 -15.19
N TYR A 53 -4.66 -22.42 -15.12
CA TYR A 53 -5.37 -22.90 -16.31
C TYR A 53 -6.17 -21.80 -17.02
N ALA A 54 -6.82 -20.92 -16.25
CA ALA A 54 -7.54 -19.79 -16.82
C ALA A 54 -6.58 -18.84 -17.57
N LEU A 55 -5.41 -18.54 -17.01
CA LEU A 55 -4.39 -17.72 -17.67
C LEU A 55 -3.85 -18.37 -18.94
N GLU A 56 -3.61 -19.68 -18.92
CA GLU A 56 -3.17 -20.43 -20.09
C GLU A 56 -4.21 -20.38 -21.20
N ASN A 57 -5.49 -20.60 -20.86
CA ASN A 57 -6.58 -20.52 -21.82
C ASN A 57 -6.78 -19.11 -22.41
N ILE A 58 -6.67 -18.07 -21.58
CA ILE A 58 -6.82 -16.67 -22.03
C ILE A 58 -5.68 -16.27 -22.98
N THR A 59 -4.47 -16.73 -22.72
CA THR A 59 -3.26 -16.25 -23.44
C THR A 59 -2.77 -17.19 -24.53
N GLY A 60 -3.20 -18.46 -24.51
CA GLY A 60 -2.63 -19.52 -25.35
C GLY A 60 -1.18 -19.89 -25.03
N LYS A 61 -0.64 -19.41 -23.89
CA LYS A 61 0.75 -19.68 -23.44
C LYS A 61 0.74 -20.56 -22.20
N LYS A 62 1.81 -21.33 -21.96
CA LYS A 62 1.98 -22.05 -20.70
C LYS A 62 2.15 -21.08 -19.53
N PHE A 63 1.69 -21.45 -18.35
CA PHE A 63 1.79 -20.61 -17.15
C PHE A 63 3.25 -20.23 -16.85
N THR A 64 4.19 -21.17 -17.02
CA THR A 64 5.63 -20.94 -16.84
C THR A 64 6.16 -19.85 -17.76
N ASP A 65 5.70 -19.84 -19.01
CA ASP A 65 6.15 -18.87 -20.02
C ASP A 65 5.53 -17.49 -19.72
N ILE A 66 4.27 -17.46 -19.26
CA ILE A 66 3.63 -16.21 -18.80
C ILE A 66 4.38 -15.62 -17.62
N LEU A 67 4.69 -16.43 -16.60
CA LEU A 67 5.44 -16.01 -15.42
C LEU A 67 6.83 -15.47 -15.79
N ASP A 68 7.52 -16.18 -16.67
CA ASP A 68 8.86 -15.81 -17.11
C ASP A 68 8.87 -14.51 -17.93
N ASP A 69 8.01 -14.41 -18.94
CA ASP A 69 7.90 -13.25 -19.83
C ASP A 69 7.38 -11.99 -19.12
N ARG A 70 6.50 -12.14 -18.13
CA ARG A 70 5.75 -11.02 -17.53
C ARG A 70 6.27 -10.59 -16.17
N VAL A 71 7.05 -11.43 -15.48
CA VAL A 71 7.51 -11.14 -14.11
C VAL A 71 9.02 -11.39 -13.96
N ILE A 72 9.51 -12.60 -14.22
CA ILE A 72 10.90 -12.98 -13.89
C ILE A 72 11.90 -12.19 -14.75
N LYS A 73 11.79 -12.25 -16.08
CA LYS A 73 12.71 -11.54 -16.99
C LYS A 73 12.61 -10.02 -16.86
N PRO A 74 11.41 -9.39 -16.87
CA PRO A 74 11.30 -7.93 -16.78
C PRO A 74 11.88 -7.34 -15.48
N LEU A 75 11.86 -8.11 -14.39
CA LEU A 75 12.42 -7.67 -13.10
C LEU A 75 13.84 -8.19 -12.85
N GLY A 76 14.42 -8.97 -13.77
CA GLY A 76 15.76 -9.54 -13.62
C GLY A 76 15.90 -10.47 -12.42
N LEU A 77 14.88 -11.29 -12.13
CA LEU A 77 14.85 -12.19 -10.96
C LEU A 77 15.69 -13.46 -11.20
N ASN A 78 17.01 -13.29 -11.17
CA ASN A 78 17.99 -14.31 -11.58
C ASN A 78 18.13 -15.51 -10.63
N ARG A 79 17.50 -15.46 -9.45
CA ARG A 79 17.48 -16.51 -8.43
C ARG A 79 16.06 -16.95 -8.10
N THR A 80 15.12 -16.76 -9.03
CA THR A 80 13.73 -17.19 -8.91
C THR A 80 13.46 -18.28 -9.93
N TYR A 81 12.95 -19.42 -9.44
CA TYR A 81 12.72 -20.60 -10.25
C TYR A 81 11.30 -21.12 -10.01
N TYR A 82 10.59 -21.43 -11.08
CA TYR A 82 9.28 -22.07 -10.97
C TYR A 82 9.39 -23.50 -10.43
N GLU A 83 10.44 -24.22 -10.87
CA GLU A 83 10.78 -25.58 -10.47
C GLU A 83 12.29 -25.79 -10.69
N ASN A 84 12.82 -26.91 -10.19
CA ASN A 84 14.19 -27.37 -10.48
C ASN A 84 15.28 -26.33 -10.15
N ALA A 85 15.17 -25.66 -9.00
CA ALA A 85 16.20 -24.74 -8.54
C ALA A 85 17.54 -25.48 -8.33
N PRO A 86 18.66 -24.97 -8.85
CA PRO A 86 19.96 -25.62 -8.68
C PRO A 86 20.32 -25.77 -7.21
N GLU A 87 20.79 -26.95 -6.80
CA GLU A 87 21.20 -27.20 -5.42
C GLU A 87 22.34 -26.28 -4.97
N SER A 88 23.23 -25.93 -5.90
CA SER A 88 24.38 -25.04 -5.66
C SER A 88 24.01 -23.61 -5.25
N VAL A 89 22.73 -23.23 -5.37
CA VAL A 89 22.23 -21.89 -5.07
C VAL A 89 21.21 -21.91 -3.94
N GLY A 90 20.87 -23.10 -3.43
CA GLY A 90 19.89 -23.33 -2.37
C GLY A 90 20.52 -23.44 -0.99
N VAL A 91 19.73 -23.11 0.03
CA VAL A 91 20.04 -23.44 1.43
C VAL A 91 19.29 -24.72 1.76
N ILE A 92 19.97 -25.87 1.81
CA ILE A 92 19.35 -27.19 1.99
C ILE A 92 19.73 -27.73 3.38
N PRO A 93 18.84 -27.63 4.38
CA PRO A 93 19.12 -28.00 5.77
C PRO A 93 18.97 -29.51 5.99
N GLY A 94 19.82 -30.30 5.33
CA GLY A 94 19.79 -31.76 5.32
C GLY A 94 20.10 -32.32 3.93
N THR A 95 19.53 -33.48 3.60
CA THR A 95 19.63 -34.01 2.23
C THR A 95 18.51 -33.45 1.34
N VAL A 96 18.72 -33.47 0.02
CA VAL A 96 17.71 -33.11 -0.99
C VAL A 96 16.42 -33.90 -0.78
N LYS A 97 16.56 -35.21 -0.49
CA LYS A 97 15.44 -36.12 -0.26
C LYS A 97 14.66 -35.74 1.01
N ASP A 98 15.35 -35.50 2.12
CA ASP A 98 14.69 -35.23 3.41
C ASP A 98 13.99 -33.87 3.44
N THR A 99 14.57 -32.89 2.74
CA THR A 99 14.02 -31.54 2.66
C THR A 99 12.97 -31.39 1.56
N TYR A 100 12.79 -32.42 0.72
CA TYR A 100 11.96 -32.35 -0.49
C TYR A 100 12.40 -31.23 -1.45
N TRP A 101 13.69 -30.95 -1.50
CA TRP A 101 14.24 -30.00 -2.48
C TRP A 101 13.97 -30.51 -3.89
N ASN A 102 13.49 -29.63 -4.78
CA ASN A 102 13.08 -29.94 -6.16
C ASN A 102 11.95 -30.98 -6.30
N VAL A 103 11.13 -31.19 -5.26
CA VAL A 103 9.88 -31.95 -5.45
C VAL A 103 8.95 -31.19 -6.40
N SER A 104 8.29 -31.91 -7.31
CA SER A 104 7.25 -31.33 -8.16
C SER A 104 5.87 -31.67 -7.60
N LEU A 105 5.00 -30.65 -7.50
CA LEU A 105 3.58 -30.82 -7.21
C LEU A 105 2.75 -30.97 -8.51
N GLY A 106 3.40 -31.08 -9.67
CA GLY A 106 2.74 -31.12 -10.97
C GLY A 106 1.90 -29.86 -11.21
N ASP A 107 0.68 -30.05 -11.71
CA ASP A 107 -0.23 -28.93 -12.00
C ASP A 107 -0.66 -28.15 -10.74
N ALA A 108 -0.41 -28.67 -9.52
CA ALA A 108 -0.64 -27.95 -8.27
C ALA A 108 0.51 -27.00 -7.89
N ASN A 109 1.60 -26.94 -8.66
CA ASN A 109 2.73 -26.03 -8.46
C ASN A 109 2.34 -24.55 -8.26
N PRO A 110 1.34 -23.98 -8.97
CA PRO A 110 0.88 -22.60 -8.75
C PRO A 110 0.41 -22.32 -7.32
N GLY A 111 0.06 -23.36 -6.55
CA GLY A 111 -0.35 -23.25 -5.15
C GLY A 111 0.79 -22.98 -4.15
N GLY A 112 2.07 -23.06 -4.56
CA GLY A 112 3.18 -22.63 -3.68
C GLY A 112 4.49 -23.41 -3.79
N ASN A 113 4.88 -23.90 -4.97
CA ASN A 113 6.11 -24.70 -5.14
C ASN A 113 7.29 -23.96 -5.81
N MET A 114 7.29 -22.63 -5.75
CA MET A 114 8.35 -21.82 -6.36
C MET A 114 9.52 -21.59 -5.41
N TYR A 115 10.70 -21.35 -5.98
CA TYR A 115 11.95 -21.06 -5.29
C TYR A 115 12.35 -19.62 -5.59
N SER A 116 12.91 -18.92 -4.59
CA SER A 116 13.45 -17.57 -4.79
C SER A 116 14.57 -17.29 -3.79
N SER A 117 15.27 -16.17 -3.99
CA SER A 117 16.19 -15.60 -3.01
C SER A 117 15.55 -14.43 -2.28
N ALA A 118 16.08 -14.08 -1.10
CA ALA A 118 15.63 -12.89 -0.38
C ALA A 118 15.82 -11.61 -1.22
N THR A 119 16.91 -11.54 -2.02
CA THR A 119 17.18 -10.41 -2.92
C THR A 119 16.12 -10.28 -4.00
N ASP A 120 15.75 -11.38 -4.65
CA ASP A 120 14.74 -11.38 -5.71
C ASP A 120 13.33 -11.06 -5.17
N LEU A 121 12.94 -11.63 -4.02
CA LEU A 121 11.67 -11.29 -3.39
C LEU A 121 11.65 -9.81 -2.94
N SER A 122 12.78 -9.27 -2.47
CA SER A 122 12.90 -7.85 -2.15
C SER A 122 12.77 -6.97 -3.40
N THR A 123 13.35 -7.39 -4.53
CA THR A 123 13.18 -6.73 -5.84
C THR A 123 11.72 -6.77 -6.30
N LEU A 124 11.06 -7.93 -6.19
CA LEU A 124 9.63 -8.06 -6.46
C LEU A 124 8.80 -7.11 -5.57
N GLY A 125 9.09 -7.06 -4.27
CA GLY A 125 8.40 -6.16 -3.34
C GLY A 125 8.53 -4.68 -3.73
N ARG A 126 9.75 -4.23 -4.06
CA ARG A 126 10.00 -2.87 -4.58
C ARG A 126 9.27 -2.63 -5.90
N ALA A 127 9.25 -3.61 -6.80
CA ALA A 127 8.58 -3.48 -8.09
C ALA A 127 7.05 -3.34 -7.95
N ILE A 128 6.46 -4.04 -6.98
CA ILE A 128 5.04 -3.89 -6.65
C ILE A 128 4.78 -2.49 -6.10
N LEU A 129 5.53 -2.07 -5.08
CA LEU A 129 5.34 -0.77 -4.42
C LEU A 129 5.54 0.42 -5.39
N SER A 130 6.52 0.33 -6.29
CA SER A 130 6.80 1.34 -7.32
C SER A 130 5.96 1.18 -8.60
N SER A 131 5.07 0.19 -8.67
CA SER A 131 4.22 -0.07 -9.85
C SER A 131 5.01 -0.26 -11.15
N THR A 132 6.14 -0.99 -11.10
CA THR A 132 7.03 -1.17 -12.25
C THR A 132 6.36 -1.90 -13.42
N LEU A 133 5.53 -2.93 -13.14
CA LEU A 133 4.96 -3.80 -14.18
C LEU A 133 3.52 -3.45 -14.56
N ILE A 134 2.79 -2.76 -13.69
CA ILE A 134 1.38 -2.44 -13.88
C ILE A 134 1.11 -0.99 -13.53
N LYS A 135 0.03 -0.41 -14.08
CA LYS A 135 -0.31 1.00 -13.84
C LYS A 135 -0.44 1.29 -12.34
N PRO A 136 0.02 2.45 -11.83
CA PRO A 136 -0.09 2.80 -10.41
C PRO A 136 -1.50 2.72 -9.84
N SER A 137 -2.53 3.08 -10.62
CA SER A 137 -3.93 2.94 -10.21
C SER A 137 -4.35 1.48 -9.99
N LEU A 138 -3.83 0.56 -10.81
CA LEU A 138 -4.10 -0.87 -10.66
C LEU A 138 -3.37 -1.45 -9.44
N THR A 139 -2.11 -1.07 -9.19
CA THR A 139 -1.40 -1.42 -7.96
C THR A 139 -2.16 -0.94 -6.72
N ARG A 140 -2.59 0.32 -6.69
CA ARG A 140 -3.37 0.86 -5.57
C ARG A 140 -4.67 0.09 -5.36
N ARG A 141 -5.38 -0.27 -6.44
CA ARG A 141 -6.56 -1.14 -6.35
C ARG A 141 -6.22 -2.54 -5.84
N TRP A 142 -5.10 -3.10 -6.27
CA TRP A 142 -4.65 -4.44 -5.91
C TRP A 142 -4.22 -4.53 -4.43
N LEU A 143 -3.58 -3.49 -3.91
CA LEU A 143 -3.24 -3.32 -2.49
C LEU A 143 -4.41 -2.71 -1.70
N ASN A 144 -5.57 -3.33 -1.81
CA ASN A 144 -6.75 -3.08 -0.97
C ASN A 144 -7.37 -4.42 -0.53
N PRO A 145 -8.06 -4.46 0.62
CA PRO A 145 -8.83 -5.65 1.01
C PRO A 145 -9.98 -5.89 0.02
N VAL A 146 -10.29 -7.17 -0.20
CA VAL A 146 -11.46 -7.63 -0.96
C VAL A 146 -12.61 -7.95 -0.03
N THR A 147 -12.34 -8.56 1.12
CA THR A 147 -13.34 -8.83 2.16
C THR A 147 -12.73 -8.78 3.56
N PHE A 148 -13.56 -8.48 4.57
CA PHE A 148 -13.16 -8.55 5.97
C PHE A 148 -13.05 -10.00 6.44
N SER A 149 -12.22 -10.22 7.46
CA SER A 149 -12.22 -11.47 8.22
C SER A 149 -13.01 -11.31 9.52
N ALA A 150 -13.14 -12.40 10.29
CA ALA A 150 -13.72 -12.35 11.62
C ALA A 150 -12.83 -11.61 12.65
N ASP A 151 -11.52 -11.49 12.40
CA ASP A 151 -10.62 -10.63 13.18
C ASP A 151 -10.77 -9.18 12.70
N PHE A 152 -11.15 -8.27 13.60
CA PHE A 152 -11.32 -6.84 13.32
C PHE A 152 -10.07 -6.17 12.76
N LEU A 153 -8.88 -6.72 13.04
CA LEU A 153 -7.62 -6.22 12.52
C LEU A 153 -7.22 -6.86 11.19
N ALA A 154 -7.97 -7.83 10.65
CA ALA A 154 -7.56 -8.57 9.48
C ALA A 154 -8.63 -8.62 8.37
N SER A 155 -8.13 -8.61 7.14
CA SER A 155 -8.90 -8.73 5.91
C SER A 155 -8.16 -9.62 4.90
N VAL A 156 -8.87 -10.04 3.86
CA VAL A 156 -8.30 -10.82 2.76
C VAL A 156 -8.36 -9.99 1.48
N GLY A 157 -7.20 -9.84 0.83
CA GLY A 157 -7.04 -9.27 -0.51
C GLY A 157 -6.90 -10.36 -1.57
N ALA A 158 -6.25 -10.04 -2.69
CA ALA A 158 -6.09 -10.98 -3.81
C ALA A 158 -4.64 -11.05 -4.30
N PRO A 159 -3.71 -11.82 -3.70
CA PRO A 159 -3.91 -12.87 -2.69
C PRO A 159 -3.51 -12.46 -1.25
N TRP A 160 -3.37 -11.17 -0.99
CA TRP A 160 -2.77 -10.65 0.23
C TRP A 160 -3.56 -11.03 1.50
N GLY A 161 -2.85 -11.49 2.53
CA GLY A 161 -3.35 -11.35 3.91
C GLY A 161 -3.14 -9.91 4.35
N VAL A 162 -4.20 -9.21 4.72
CA VAL A 162 -4.15 -7.80 5.10
C VAL A 162 -4.32 -7.68 6.60
N ARG A 163 -3.44 -6.93 7.27
CA ARG A 163 -3.58 -6.61 8.70
C ARG A 163 -3.50 -5.11 8.92
N ARG A 164 -4.35 -4.58 9.81
CA ARG A 164 -4.32 -3.19 10.26
C ARG A 164 -3.56 -3.12 11.59
N ILE A 165 -2.44 -2.43 11.57
CA ILE A 165 -1.62 -2.16 12.75
C ILE A 165 -2.06 -0.81 13.31
N GLN A 166 -2.58 -0.76 14.54
CA GLN A 166 -2.89 0.50 15.21
C GLN A 166 -1.60 1.18 15.67
N LEU A 167 -1.38 2.40 15.20
CA LEU A 167 -0.28 3.25 15.63
C LEU A 167 -0.74 4.04 16.87
N ALA A 168 0.08 4.06 17.92
CA ALA A 168 -0.21 4.82 19.15
C ALA A 168 -1.63 4.56 19.71
N LYS A 169 -1.97 3.28 19.89
CA LYS A 169 -3.31 2.76 20.25
C LYS A 169 -4.05 3.57 21.33
N GLU A 170 -3.34 4.00 22.36
CA GLU A 170 -3.94 4.68 23.52
C GLU A 170 -4.27 6.16 23.24
N THR A 171 -3.53 6.80 22.35
CA THR A 171 -3.65 8.24 22.08
C THR A 171 -4.29 8.56 20.73
N GLN A 172 -4.22 7.63 19.77
CA GLN A 172 -4.68 7.80 18.39
C GLN A 172 -5.35 6.51 17.88
N PRO A 173 -6.48 6.07 18.47
CA PRO A 173 -7.05 4.73 18.23
C PRO A 173 -7.47 4.44 16.78
N HIS A 174 -7.67 5.47 15.96
CA HIS A 174 -8.02 5.34 14.54
C HIS A 174 -6.82 5.41 13.59
N ARG A 175 -5.64 5.81 14.08
CA ARG A 175 -4.43 5.85 13.26
C ARG A 175 -3.95 4.42 13.03
N THR A 176 -4.02 3.98 11.78
CA THR A 176 -3.69 2.61 11.40
C THR A 176 -2.80 2.57 10.18
N LEU A 177 -1.91 1.59 10.14
CA LEU A 177 -1.11 1.20 8.98
C LEU A 177 -1.64 -0.12 8.44
N SER A 178 -1.94 -0.17 7.14
CA SER A 178 -2.35 -1.43 6.50
C SER A 178 -1.14 -2.15 5.90
N VAL A 179 -0.91 -3.39 6.32
CA VAL A 179 0.18 -4.23 5.83
C VAL A 179 -0.36 -5.36 4.97
N PHE A 180 0.28 -5.61 3.82
CA PHE A 180 -0.11 -6.61 2.84
C PHE A 180 0.92 -7.72 2.83
N THR A 181 0.52 -8.91 3.26
CA THR A 181 1.43 -10.00 3.57
C THR A 181 1.12 -11.23 2.74
N LYS A 182 2.15 -12.03 2.47
CA LYS A 182 1.96 -13.42 2.07
C LYS A 182 2.97 -14.31 2.78
N ALA A 183 2.44 -15.29 3.50
CA ALA A 183 3.17 -16.36 4.13
C ALA A 183 3.16 -17.62 3.24
N GLY A 184 4.24 -18.39 3.30
CA GLY A 184 4.35 -19.71 2.70
C GLY A 184 5.19 -20.62 3.59
N THR A 185 4.77 -21.88 3.72
CA THR A 185 5.55 -22.93 4.38
C THR A 185 5.44 -24.20 3.57
N PHE A 186 6.59 -24.79 3.25
CA PHE A 186 6.68 -26.08 2.60
C PHE A 186 7.76 -26.90 3.30
N ARG A 187 7.34 -27.94 4.04
CA ARG A 187 8.25 -28.82 4.80
C ARG A 187 9.19 -28.03 5.72
N LYS A 188 10.48 -27.95 5.35
CA LYS A 188 11.56 -27.30 6.10
C LYS A 188 11.78 -25.85 5.67
N TYR A 189 10.96 -25.32 4.77
CA TYR A 189 11.12 -23.98 4.22
C TYR A 189 9.95 -23.11 4.61
N THR A 190 10.25 -21.89 5.06
CA THR A 190 9.26 -20.86 5.34
C THR A 190 9.68 -19.57 4.67
N ALA A 191 8.72 -18.92 4.02
CA ALA A 191 8.88 -17.63 3.39
C ALA A 191 7.78 -16.67 3.83
N PHE A 192 8.11 -15.39 3.85
CA PHE A 192 7.21 -14.30 4.16
C PHE A 192 7.61 -13.07 3.36
N ILE A 193 6.63 -12.38 2.82
CA ILE A 193 6.79 -11.04 2.24
C ILE A 193 5.72 -10.13 2.85
N THR A 194 6.11 -8.91 3.19
CA THR A 194 5.18 -7.86 3.61
C THR A 194 5.45 -6.55 2.88
N LEU A 195 4.37 -5.84 2.56
CA LEU A 195 4.36 -4.54 1.92
C LEU A 195 3.58 -3.54 2.80
N LEU A 196 4.24 -2.44 3.14
CA LEU A 196 3.73 -1.31 3.91
C LEU A 196 3.58 -0.14 2.95
N ARG A 197 2.43 -0.07 2.27
CA ARG A 197 2.20 0.88 1.17
C ARG A 197 2.36 2.34 1.60
N ASP A 198 2.00 2.68 2.83
CA ASP A 198 2.01 4.06 3.31
C ASP A 198 3.44 4.58 3.57
N PHE A 199 4.40 3.67 3.81
CA PHE A 199 5.82 3.99 3.95
C PHE A 199 6.63 3.67 2.70
N ASN A 200 6.00 3.15 1.63
CA ASN A 200 6.71 2.60 0.48
C ASN A 200 7.82 1.60 0.89
N LEU A 201 7.56 0.82 1.94
CA LEU A 201 8.50 -0.08 2.61
C LEU A 201 8.01 -1.52 2.52
N GLY A 202 8.93 -2.48 2.57
CA GLY A 202 8.59 -3.88 2.71
C GLY A 202 9.81 -4.69 3.13
N PHE A 203 9.57 -5.91 3.61
CA PHE A 203 10.65 -6.84 3.93
C PHE A 203 10.23 -8.28 3.65
N THR A 204 11.24 -9.13 3.55
CA THR A 204 11.10 -10.56 3.27
C THR A 204 11.82 -11.36 4.33
N ILE A 205 11.21 -12.45 4.81
CA ILE A 205 11.82 -13.42 5.71
C ILE A 205 11.87 -14.75 4.98
N MET A 206 13.06 -15.35 4.91
CA MET A 206 13.23 -16.69 4.35
C MET A 206 14.04 -17.53 5.33
N MET A 207 13.51 -18.70 5.69
CA MET A 207 14.11 -19.59 6.66
C MET A 207 14.10 -21.02 6.14
N ALA A 208 15.16 -21.75 6.45
CA ALA A 208 15.32 -23.16 6.12
C ALA A 208 15.68 -23.94 7.39
N GLY A 209 15.03 -25.08 7.61
CA GLY A 209 15.31 -26.04 8.68
C GLY A 209 14.12 -26.20 9.61
N ASN A 210 14.39 -26.20 10.91
CA ASN A 210 13.39 -26.22 11.97
C ASN A 210 13.50 -24.92 12.78
N PRO A 211 13.11 -23.77 12.21
CA PRO A 211 13.22 -22.51 12.92
C PRO A 211 12.33 -22.55 14.17
N ALA A 212 12.86 -22.04 15.30
CA ALA A 212 12.09 -21.89 16.53
C ALA A 212 11.01 -20.80 16.42
N LEU A 213 11.13 -19.91 15.42
CA LEU A 213 10.22 -18.82 15.12
C LEU A 213 9.44 -19.13 13.84
N ASN A 214 8.14 -18.85 13.83
CA ASN A 214 7.35 -18.87 12.60
C ASN A 214 7.49 -17.52 11.86
N ASN A 215 7.02 -17.49 10.61
CA ASN A 215 7.03 -16.30 9.76
C ASN A 215 6.37 -15.07 10.39
N PHE A 216 5.19 -15.22 10.98
CA PHE A 216 4.43 -14.11 11.56
C PHE A 216 5.13 -13.53 12.79
N LEU A 217 5.65 -14.38 13.69
CA LEU A 217 6.40 -13.93 14.86
C LEU A 217 7.70 -13.22 14.46
N GLY A 218 8.40 -13.71 13.44
CA GLY A 218 9.55 -13.01 12.86
C GLY A 218 9.16 -11.64 12.30
N ALA A 219 8.00 -11.55 11.64
CA ALA A 219 7.49 -10.29 11.11
C ALA A 219 7.08 -9.30 12.23
N ASP A 220 6.52 -9.79 13.33
CA ASP A 220 6.17 -8.96 14.50
C ASP A 220 7.43 -8.36 15.14
N LEU A 221 8.49 -9.16 15.32
CA LEU A 221 9.76 -8.69 15.88
C LEU A 221 10.41 -7.60 15.02
N LEU A 222 10.45 -7.81 13.70
CA LEU A 222 10.96 -6.80 12.77
C LEU A 222 10.05 -5.56 12.73
N GLY A 223 8.74 -5.76 12.66
CA GLY A 223 7.74 -4.70 12.60
C GLY A 223 7.76 -3.79 13.84
N ALA A 224 7.90 -4.38 15.04
CA ALA A 224 7.98 -3.65 16.30
C ALA A 224 9.16 -2.67 16.36
N SER A 225 10.25 -2.98 15.65
CA SER A 225 11.42 -2.10 15.58
C SER A 225 11.34 -1.11 14.41
N LEU A 226 10.92 -1.60 13.23
CA LEU A 226 10.94 -0.82 11.99
C LEU A 226 9.81 0.21 11.92
N ILE A 227 8.57 -0.16 12.25
CA ILE A 227 7.41 0.72 12.04
C ILE A 227 7.52 2.02 12.85
N PRO A 228 7.83 2.00 14.17
CA PRO A 228 7.97 3.25 14.93
C PRO A 228 9.14 4.11 14.45
N ALA A 229 10.25 3.49 14.04
CA ALA A 229 11.41 4.21 13.53
C ALA A 229 11.10 4.93 12.21
N TYR A 230 10.47 4.25 11.26
CA TYR A 230 10.07 4.86 9.99
C TYR A 230 8.99 5.93 10.18
N ASP A 231 8.04 5.72 11.09
CA ASP A 231 7.03 6.74 11.42
C ASP A 231 7.67 8.02 11.99
N ALA A 232 8.67 7.87 12.87
CA ALA A 232 9.41 9.00 13.42
C ALA A 232 10.25 9.72 12.35
N VAL A 233 11.02 8.98 11.54
CA VAL A 233 11.84 9.57 10.48
C VAL A 233 10.99 10.27 9.43
N ALA A 234 9.88 9.67 8.99
CA ALA A 234 8.97 10.29 8.03
C ALA A 234 8.39 11.61 8.57
N ARG A 235 8.10 11.68 9.87
CA ARG A 235 7.66 12.92 10.52
C ARG A 235 8.79 13.95 10.55
N ASP A 236 10.00 13.58 10.94
CA ASP A 236 11.12 14.51 11.04
C ASP A 236 11.51 15.08 9.66
N GLU A 237 11.49 14.25 8.60
CA GLU A 237 11.68 14.69 7.22
C GLU A 237 10.56 15.64 6.76
N ALA A 238 9.31 15.32 7.10
CA ALA A 238 8.18 16.20 6.80
C ALA A 238 8.26 17.53 7.56
N ASP A 239 8.74 17.52 8.80
CA ASP A 239 8.92 18.73 9.59
C ASP A 239 9.94 19.67 8.95
N GLN A 240 11.13 19.13 8.61
CA GLN A 240 12.17 19.89 7.94
C GLN A 240 11.69 20.50 6.60
N LEU A 241 10.87 19.75 5.87
CA LEU A 241 10.42 20.13 4.54
C LEU A 241 9.26 21.15 4.57
N TYR A 242 8.21 20.88 5.36
CA TYR A 242 6.95 21.64 5.31
C TYR A 242 6.77 22.60 6.48
N SER A 243 7.30 22.34 7.67
CA SER A 243 7.02 23.16 8.85
C SER A 243 7.60 24.56 8.70
N GLY A 244 6.86 25.54 9.23
CA GLY A 244 7.20 26.95 9.16
C GLY A 244 5.97 27.85 9.12
N THR A 245 6.21 29.14 9.23
CA THR A 245 5.17 30.16 9.04
C THR A 245 5.16 30.58 7.58
N TYR A 246 3.96 30.70 7.01
CA TYR A 246 3.72 31.16 5.66
C TYR A 246 2.91 32.44 5.73
N VAL A 247 3.36 33.48 5.02
CA VAL A 247 2.73 34.81 5.07
C VAL A 247 2.40 35.31 3.68
N SER A 248 1.38 36.14 3.57
CA SER A 248 1.10 36.85 2.33
C SER A 248 2.26 37.80 2.02
N ARG A 249 2.54 38.01 0.73
CA ARG A 249 3.42 39.10 0.29
C ARG A 249 2.53 40.26 -0.17
N SER A 250 2.85 41.47 0.25
CA SER A 250 2.24 42.68 -0.32
C SER A 250 2.52 42.67 -1.82
N SER A 251 1.47 42.75 -2.64
CA SER A 251 1.61 42.91 -4.08
C SER A 251 2.22 44.30 -4.36
N ALA A 252 3.50 44.32 -4.72
CA ALA A 252 4.14 45.49 -5.30
C ALA A 252 3.55 45.74 -6.70
N GLY A 253 2.35 46.32 -6.78
CA GLY A 253 1.68 46.47 -8.06
C GLY A 253 0.28 47.09 -8.08
N PHE A 254 -0.24 47.60 -6.96
CA PHE A 254 -1.42 48.47 -6.95
C PHE A 254 -1.41 49.27 -5.65
N ASN A 255 -1.82 50.54 -5.69
CA ASN A 255 -2.01 51.39 -4.50
C ASN A 255 -3.07 50.75 -3.58
N SER A 256 -2.67 49.75 -2.80
CA SER A 256 -3.51 49.02 -1.86
C SER A 256 -2.89 49.19 -0.49
N THR A 257 -3.51 50.05 0.31
CA THR A 257 -3.20 50.29 1.72
C THR A 257 -3.62 49.12 2.63
N THR A 258 -4.05 47.99 2.07
CA THR A 258 -4.37 46.78 2.83
C THR A 258 -3.18 45.83 2.78
N SER A 259 -2.35 45.83 3.81
CA SER A 259 -1.50 44.67 4.10
C SER A 259 -2.43 43.46 4.22
N MET A 260 -2.31 42.47 3.34
CA MET A 260 -3.08 41.23 3.47
C MET A 260 -2.64 40.55 4.78
N ASN A 261 -3.45 40.69 5.84
CA ASN A 261 -3.19 40.07 7.14
C ASN A 261 -3.59 38.60 7.08
N SER A 262 -2.83 37.84 6.29
CA SER A 262 -3.02 36.41 6.09
C SER A 262 -1.72 35.69 6.38
N SER A 263 -1.84 34.66 7.20
CA SER A 263 -0.72 33.82 7.60
C SER A 263 -1.22 32.44 7.97
N LEU A 264 -0.39 31.44 7.77
CA LEU A 264 -0.68 30.08 8.18
C LEU A 264 0.61 29.45 8.72
N THR A 265 0.52 28.69 9.80
CA THR A 265 1.66 27.89 10.29
C THR A 265 1.42 26.42 9.99
N ILE A 266 2.43 25.78 9.38
CA ILE A 266 2.50 24.33 9.23
C ILE A 266 3.44 23.77 10.30
N SER A 267 3.06 22.66 10.91
CA SER A 267 3.88 21.94 11.90
C SER A 267 3.67 20.44 11.83
N THR A 268 4.57 19.66 12.41
CA THR A 268 4.33 18.24 12.71
C THR A 268 4.09 18.04 14.20
N ASP A 269 3.46 16.93 14.57
CA ASP A 269 3.19 16.58 15.97
C ASP A 269 3.39 15.07 16.15
N PRO A 270 4.22 14.60 17.10
CA PRO A 270 4.40 13.17 17.33
C PRO A 270 3.10 12.44 17.73
N ASN A 271 2.15 13.17 18.30
CA ASN A 271 0.90 12.65 18.81
C ASN A 271 -0.28 12.84 17.85
N LYS A 272 -0.06 13.34 16.63
CA LYS A 272 -1.12 13.51 15.63
C LYS A 272 -0.67 13.15 14.21
N PRO A 273 -1.56 12.62 13.34
CA PRO A 273 -1.21 12.29 11.97
C PRO A 273 -1.13 13.55 11.08
N GLY A 274 -0.46 13.43 9.93
CA GLY A 274 -0.41 14.47 8.91
C GLY A 274 0.30 15.75 9.35
N LEU A 275 0.26 16.78 8.51
CA LEU A 275 0.78 18.11 8.84
C LEU A 275 -0.29 18.90 9.58
N GLY A 276 0.04 19.47 10.74
CA GLY A 276 -0.82 20.41 11.44
C GLY A 276 -0.89 21.75 10.74
N VAL A 277 -2.09 22.32 10.66
CA VAL A 277 -2.34 23.70 10.21
C VAL A 277 -2.83 24.50 11.39
N GLY A 278 -2.12 25.57 11.75
CA GLY A 278 -2.55 26.45 12.82
C GLY A 278 -1.40 27.23 13.47
N PRO A 279 -1.59 28.53 13.78
CA PRO A 279 -2.76 29.35 13.46
C PRO A 279 -2.91 29.56 11.93
N TRP A 280 -4.15 29.74 11.45
CA TRP A 280 -4.47 30.06 10.06
C TRP A 280 -5.45 31.23 9.98
N THR A 281 -4.95 32.35 9.46
CA THR A 281 -5.69 33.59 9.27
C THR A 281 -5.71 33.94 7.78
N SER A 282 -6.88 34.32 7.27
CA SER A 282 -7.04 34.87 5.92
C SER A 282 -7.80 36.19 6.01
N ASN A 283 -7.14 37.30 5.67
CA ASN A 283 -7.68 38.66 5.77
C ASN A 283 -8.32 38.96 7.15
N GLY A 284 -7.63 38.56 8.22
CA GLY A 284 -8.09 38.75 9.60
C GLY A 284 -9.15 37.77 10.10
N VAL A 285 -9.59 36.81 9.27
CA VAL A 285 -10.55 35.76 9.67
C VAL A 285 -9.79 34.53 10.16
N ASP A 286 -10.16 34.00 11.32
CA ASP A 286 -9.71 32.67 11.79
C ASP A 286 -10.37 31.58 10.94
N MET A 287 -9.56 30.98 10.07
CA MET A 287 -10.03 30.03 9.09
C MET A 287 -10.27 28.63 9.67
N LEU A 288 -9.64 28.28 10.79
CA LEU A 288 -9.90 26.99 11.44
C LEU A 288 -11.32 26.97 12.00
N SER A 289 -11.68 27.98 12.79
CA SER A 289 -13.03 28.12 13.33
C SER A 289 -14.07 28.29 12.23
N MET A 290 -13.77 29.08 11.20
CA MET A 290 -14.65 29.25 10.04
C MET A 290 -14.92 27.93 9.31
N ALA A 291 -13.89 27.14 9.04
CA ALA A 291 -14.03 25.87 8.34
C ALA A 291 -14.94 24.89 9.11
N ILE A 292 -14.76 24.77 10.43
CA ILE A 292 -15.60 23.90 11.27
C ILE A 292 -17.06 24.35 11.28
N ASN A 293 -17.32 25.65 11.37
CA ASN A 293 -18.66 26.21 11.35
C ASN A 293 -19.36 25.95 10.01
N LEU A 294 -18.64 26.12 8.89
CA LEU A 294 -19.15 25.81 7.56
C LEU A 294 -19.43 24.31 7.38
N GLN A 295 -18.55 23.44 7.90
CA GLN A 295 -18.73 21.98 7.80
C GLN A 295 -19.92 21.47 8.61
N SER A 296 -20.10 22.00 9.82
CA SER A 296 -21.18 21.61 10.72
C SER A 296 -22.52 22.28 10.41
N GLY A 297 -22.51 23.37 9.63
CA GLY A 297 -23.68 24.22 9.44
C GLY A 297 -24.09 24.97 10.72
N SER A 298 -23.19 25.10 11.69
CA SER A 298 -23.43 25.71 12.99
C SER A 298 -22.64 27.01 13.15
N SER A 299 -23.19 27.96 13.90
CA SER A 299 -22.49 29.19 14.30
C SER A 299 -21.87 29.09 15.70
N SER A 300 -22.03 27.96 16.39
CA SER A 300 -21.41 27.73 17.69
C SER A 300 -19.90 27.76 17.60
N ALA A 301 -19.23 28.38 18.57
CA ALA A 301 -17.78 28.35 18.64
C ALA A 301 -17.30 26.90 18.83
N PRO A 302 -16.36 26.40 17.99
CA PRO A 302 -15.80 25.07 18.16
C PRO A 302 -14.98 24.98 19.45
N LEU A 303 -14.96 23.81 20.07
CA LEU A 303 -14.27 23.60 21.34
C LEU A 303 -12.75 23.55 21.15
N ARG A 304 -12.30 22.76 20.17
CA ARG A 304 -10.89 22.62 19.79
C ARG A 304 -10.79 22.37 18.28
N PRO A 305 -10.87 23.44 17.46
CA PRO A 305 -10.76 23.32 16.03
C PRO A 305 -9.33 22.92 15.63
N GLU A 306 -9.22 21.85 14.85
CA GLU A 306 -7.96 21.36 14.31
C GLU A 306 -8.08 21.13 12.81
N ALA A 307 -6.95 21.28 12.12
CA ALA A 307 -6.83 20.95 10.71
C ALA A 307 -5.55 20.15 10.46
N ARG A 308 -5.68 19.04 9.73
CA ARG A 308 -4.57 18.17 9.34
C ARG A 308 -4.51 18.01 7.83
N LEU A 309 -3.34 18.24 7.23
CA LEU A 309 -3.11 18.02 5.80
C LEU A 309 -2.61 16.59 5.56
N TYR A 310 -3.20 15.94 4.56
CA TYR A 310 -2.83 14.63 4.06
C TYR A 310 -2.45 14.71 2.58
N TYR A 311 -1.29 14.13 2.25
CA TYR A 311 -0.79 14.14 0.89
C TYR A 311 -1.69 13.29 -0.03
N THR A 312 -2.13 13.87 -1.15
CA THR A 312 -3.01 13.16 -2.10
C THR A 312 -2.26 12.24 -3.06
N GLN A 313 -0.92 12.26 -3.02
CA GLN A 313 -0.04 11.62 -4.00
C GLN A 313 -0.17 12.19 -5.42
N LEU A 314 -0.79 13.37 -5.57
CA LEU A 314 -0.86 14.09 -6.82
C LEU A 314 0.27 15.11 -6.90
N THR A 315 0.99 15.07 -8.02
CA THR A 315 2.08 16.00 -8.33
C THR A 315 1.96 16.50 -9.76
N SER A 316 2.45 17.70 -10.00
CA SER A 316 2.61 18.29 -11.33
C SER A 316 3.84 19.18 -11.35
N ASN A 317 4.28 19.60 -12.55
CA ASN A 317 5.32 20.61 -12.66
C ASN A 317 4.78 21.96 -12.17
N SER A 318 5.65 22.81 -11.61
CA SER A 318 5.27 24.18 -11.30
C SER A 318 4.93 24.96 -12.57
N THR A 319 4.02 25.93 -12.46
CA THR A 319 3.58 26.74 -13.62
C THR A 319 4.23 28.11 -13.68
N ASP A 320 5.14 28.43 -12.75
CA ASP A 320 5.84 29.71 -12.68
C ASP A 320 7.15 29.73 -13.51
N GLY A 321 7.46 28.64 -14.21
CA GLY A 321 8.69 28.50 -15.00
C GLY A 321 9.95 28.25 -14.18
N SER A 322 9.82 28.05 -12.86
CA SER A 322 10.94 27.80 -11.94
C SER A 322 11.57 26.43 -12.08
N GLY A 323 11.10 25.53 -12.97
CA GLY A 323 11.58 24.15 -13.03
C GLY A 323 11.17 23.28 -11.82
N GLY A 324 10.46 23.86 -10.85
CA GLY A 324 9.99 23.20 -9.64
C GLY A 324 8.80 22.25 -9.82
N LYS A 325 8.27 21.73 -8.70
CA LYS A 325 7.11 20.83 -8.67
C LYS A 325 6.03 21.33 -7.73
N ARG A 326 4.81 20.83 -7.93
CA ARG A 326 3.64 21.04 -7.09
C ARG A 326 3.20 19.75 -6.45
N GLN A 327 2.71 19.84 -5.22
CA GLN A 327 2.07 18.73 -4.53
C GLN A 327 0.70 19.16 -4.00
N SER A 328 -0.31 18.33 -4.25
CA SER A 328 -1.66 18.53 -3.70
C SER A 328 -1.82 17.81 -2.37
N TRP A 329 -2.46 18.52 -1.44
CA TRP A 329 -2.73 18.07 -0.09
C TRP A 329 -4.17 18.42 0.26
N LYS A 330 -4.83 17.50 0.99
CA LYS A 330 -6.19 17.67 1.47
C LYS A 330 -6.20 17.94 2.97
N ALA A 331 -6.88 18.99 3.38
CA ALA A 331 -7.16 19.27 4.78
C ALA A 331 -8.34 18.42 5.26
N VAL A 332 -8.22 17.90 6.48
CA VAL A 332 -9.36 17.39 7.26
C VAL A 332 -9.53 18.36 8.42
N PHE A 333 -10.73 18.92 8.54
CA PHE A 333 -11.12 19.82 9.63
C PHE A 333 -11.92 19.03 10.67
N GLU A 334 -11.51 19.11 11.93
CA GLU A 334 -12.16 18.41 13.05
C GLU A 334 -12.29 19.32 14.28
N ASP A 335 -13.44 19.28 14.96
CA ASP A 335 -13.54 19.79 16.33
C ASP A 335 -13.25 18.65 17.30
N THR A 336 -12.06 18.68 17.86
CA THR A 336 -11.53 17.58 18.69
C THR A 336 -11.78 17.79 20.18
N GLY A 337 -12.54 18.83 20.57
CA GLY A 337 -12.77 19.17 21.98
C GLY A 337 -13.94 18.42 22.63
N GLY A 338 -14.75 17.72 21.84
CA GLY A 338 -15.88 16.92 22.32
C GLY A 338 -15.47 15.64 23.07
N PRO A 339 -16.42 15.01 23.78
CA PRO A 339 -16.16 13.73 24.43
C PRO A 339 -15.83 12.66 23.38
N ALA A 340 -14.84 11.81 23.65
CA ALA A 340 -14.54 10.66 22.80
C ALA A 340 -15.78 9.76 22.72
N ALA A 341 -16.21 9.41 21.50
CA ALA A 341 -17.37 8.55 21.32
C ALA A 341 -17.06 7.13 21.81
N GLY A 342 -15.80 6.70 21.72
CA GLY A 342 -15.37 5.35 22.05
C GLY A 342 -15.93 4.31 21.07
N GLN A 343 -15.77 3.03 21.40
CA GLN A 343 -16.33 1.96 20.58
C GLN A 343 -17.84 1.86 20.77
N GLN A 344 -18.59 2.53 19.89
CA GLN A 344 -20.04 2.42 19.80
C GLN A 344 -20.43 1.40 18.73
N LEU A 345 -21.69 0.93 18.77
CA LEU A 345 -22.19 -0.06 17.80
C LEU A 345 -22.39 0.53 16.39
N TRP A 346 -22.79 1.80 16.29
CA TRP A 346 -23.06 2.49 15.02
C TRP A 346 -22.39 3.86 14.90
N SER A 347 -22.24 4.57 16.02
CA SER A 347 -21.60 5.89 16.03
C SER A 347 -20.09 5.77 15.88
N THR A 348 -19.48 6.77 15.25
CA THR A 348 -18.03 6.87 15.14
C THR A 348 -17.58 8.32 15.26
N ASP A 349 -16.49 8.53 15.96
CA ASP A 349 -15.66 9.74 15.98
C ASP A 349 -14.63 9.74 14.84
N CYS A 350 -14.62 8.71 14.00
CA CYS A 350 -13.74 8.58 12.83
C CYS A 350 -14.53 8.74 11.52
N GLY A 351 -14.75 10.00 11.14
CA GLY A 351 -15.51 10.40 9.94
C GLY A 351 -14.72 11.17 8.88
N ALA A 352 -13.41 11.33 9.05
CA ALA A 352 -12.55 12.22 8.26
C ALA A 352 -12.71 12.08 6.74
N TRP A 353 -12.95 10.87 6.24
CA TRP A 353 -13.09 10.60 4.81
C TRP A 353 -14.38 11.17 4.17
N VAL A 354 -15.42 11.43 4.98
CA VAL A 354 -16.72 11.94 4.50
C VAL A 354 -16.68 13.44 4.20
N GLY A 355 -15.86 14.19 4.94
CA GLY A 355 -15.80 15.65 4.85
C GLY A 355 -14.94 16.21 3.71
N VAL A 356 -14.23 15.36 2.97
CA VAL A 356 -13.31 15.79 1.91
C VAL A 356 -14.11 16.47 0.78
N THR A 357 -13.69 17.68 0.41
CA THR A 357 -14.37 18.57 -0.55
C THR A 357 -15.80 18.95 -0.12
N GLY A 358 -16.12 18.84 1.17
CA GLY A 358 -17.44 19.19 1.71
C GLY A 358 -17.73 20.69 1.71
N ILE A 359 -16.71 21.54 1.84
CA ILE A 359 -16.83 22.99 1.78
C ILE A 359 -16.22 23.49 0.47
N THR A 360 -17.02 24.17 -0.34
CA THR A 360 -16.56 24.82 -1.56
C THR A 360 -16.85 26.32 -1.50
N TYR A 361 -15.91 27.12 -1.99
CA TYR A 361 -16.06 28.55 -2.12
C TYR A 361 -15.61 28.99 -3.51
N ALA A 362 -16.52 29.66 -4.23
CA ALA A 362 -16.35 30.03 -5.64
C ALA A 362 -15.82 28.85 -6.49
N SER A 363 -16.53 27.72 -6.40
CA SER A 363 -16.28 26.46 -7.15
C SER A 363 -14.99 25.73 -6.82
N LEU A 364 -14.25 26.12 -5.79
CA LEU A 364 -13.03 25.45 -5.37
C LEU A 364 -13.13 24.92 -3.93
N PRO A 365 -12.57 23.72 -3.65
CA PRO A 365 -12.55 23.13 -2.32
C PRO A 365 -11.73 23.96 -1.32
N LEU A 366 -12.30 24.26 -0.15
CA LEU A 366 -11.58 24.94 0.94
C LEU A 366 -10.48 24.06 1.53
N ASP A 367 -10.63 22.75 1.42
CA ASP A 367 -9.68 21.76 1.92
C ASP A 367 -8.51 21.48 0.96
N GLU A 368 -8.39 22.18 -0.17
CA GLU A 368 -7.32 21.94 -1.14
C GLU A 368 -6.14 22.91 -0.96
N PHE A 369 -4.99 22.33 -0.59
CA PHE A 369 -3.73 23.03 -0.39
C PHE A 369 -2.70 22.53 -1.40
N ILE A 370 -2.06 23.47 -2.09
CA ILE A 370 -1.00 23.18 -3.06
C ILE A 370 0.33 23.70 -2.52
N PHE A 371 1.28 22.81 -2.26
CA PHE A 371 2.65 23.20 -1.94
C PHE A 371 3.47 23.34 -3.22
N GLU A 372 4.22 24.44 -3.30
CA GLU A 372 5.19 24.72 -4.36
C GLU A 372 6.60 24.42 -3.87
N PHE A 373 7.38 23.81 -4.76
CA PHE A 373 8.78 23.47 -4.54
C PHE A 373 9.64 24.21 -5.55
N ASP A 374 10.82 24.68 -5.13
CA ASP A 374 11.85 25.16 -6.05
C ASP A 374 12.62 24.00 -6.73
N GLU A 375 13.57 24.32 -7.61
CA GLU A 375 14.44 23.32 -8.29
C GLU A 375 15.27 22.49 -7.32
N ALA A 376 15.62 23.07 -6.16
CA ALA A 376 16.37 22.37 -5.11
C ALA A 376 15.50 21.42 -4.29
N GLY A 377 14.18 21.40 -4.53
CA GLY A 377 13.23 20.55 -3.82
C GLY A 377 12.83 21.09 -2.46
N LYS A 378 13.03 22.38 -2.18
CA LYS A 378 12.57 23.04 -0.96
C LYS A 378 11.17 23.61 -1.15
N VAL A 379 10.31 23.49 -0.14
CA VAL A 379 8.99 24.12 -0.13
C VAL A 379 9.15 25.64 0.03
N VAL A 380 8.58 26.40 -0.91
CA VAL A 380 8.69 27.87 -0.95
C VAL A 380 7.37 28.58 -0.66
N SER A 381 6.23 27.95 -0.98
CA SER A 381 4.91 28.51 -0.71
C SER A 381 3.84 27.43 -0.63
N VAL A 382 2.69 27.82 -0.10
CA VAL A 382 1.47 27.02 -0.06
C VAL A 382 0.29 27.89 -0.50
N SER A 383 -0.57 27.34 -1.35
CA SER A 383 -1.77 28.01 -1.84
C SER A 383 -3.02 27.30 -1.37
N ASN A 384 -4.00 28.05 -0.88
CA ASN A 384 -5.36 27.53 -0.68
C ASN A 384 -6.22 27.89 -1.90
N LEU A 385 -6.74 26.88 -2.60
CA LEU A 385 -7.40 27.13 -3.89
C LEU A 385 -8.73 27.86 -3.74
N ALA A 386 -9.53 27.53 -2.72
CA ALA A 386 -10.79 28.24 -2.47
C ALA A 386 -10.57 29.74 -2.23
N LEU A 387 -9.60 30.07 -1.38
CA LEU A 387 -9.28 31.46 -1.04
C LEU A 387 -8.53 32.20 -2.15
N ARG A 388 -8.01 31.48 -3.16
CA ARG A 388 -7.15 32.03 -4.24
C ARG A 388 -5.96 32.80 -3.67
N GLU A 389 -5.44 32.31 -2.56
CA GLU A 389 -4.39 32.93 -1.80
C GLU A 389 -3.15 32.05 -1.83
N THR A 390 -1.98 32.68 -2.00
CA THR A 390 -0.67 32.03 -1.91
C THR A 390 0.12 32.68 -0.79
N LEU A 391 0.57 31.85 0.15
CA LEU A 391 1.36 32.25 1.31
C LEU A 391 2.77 31.68 1.16
N TYR A 392 3.77 32.51 1.43
CA TYR A 392 5.18 32.19 1.21
C TYR A 392 5.86 31.84 2.53
N LYS A 393 6.66 30.78 2.53
CA LYS A 393 7.41 30.30 3.70
C LYS A 393 8.44 31.35 4.11
N VAL A 394 8.49 31.70 5.41
CA VAL A 394 9.46 32.64 6.01
C VAL A 394 10.39 31.97 7.01
#